data_AF-A0A937P7Q7-F1
#
_entry.id   AF-A0A937P7Q7-F1
#
_cell.length_a   1.000
_cell.length_b   1.000
_cell.length_c   1.000
_cell.angle_alpha   90.00
_cell.angle_beta   90.00
_cell.angle_gamma   90.00
#
_symmetry.space_group_name_H-M   'P 1'
#
loop_
_entity.id
_entity.type
_entity.pdbx_description
1 polymer ?
#
loop_
_entity_poly.entity_id
_entity_poly.type
_entity_poly.pdbx_seq_one_letter_code
_entity_poly.pdbx_strand_id
1 'polypeptide(L)'
;MAHGHIDAHEAIKKKFQQRKYHLPVIGHFADKSIRFNSIMEASKVTGIYPTLIFEACIGKIYKAKNTHWEYVKGNHYLKYKAFYIRTQESYTRVGGFNG
;
A
#
# COMPACT_ATOMS: atom_id res chain seq x y z
N MET A 1 -31.07 -20.89 8.49
CA MET A 1 -29.66 -20.77 8.93
C MET A 1 -29.00 -19.69 8.08
N ALA A 2 -28.83 -18.48 8.60
CA ALA A 2 -28.24 -17.35 7.88
C ALA A 2 -27.15 -16.70 8.76
N HIS A 3 -26.05 -17.41 8.95
CA HIS A 3 -24.88 -16.91 9.69
C HIS A 3 -23.64 -17.18 8.84
N GLY A 4 -22.99 -16.11 8.36
CA GLY A 4 -21.73 -16.25 7.62
C GLY A 4 -21.30 -15.03 6.79
N HIS A 5 -22.20 -14.06 6.55
CA HIS A 5 -21.89 -12.94 5.65
C HIS A 5 -21.60 -11.60 6.36
N ILE A 6 -21.89 -11.50 7.66
CA ILE A 6 -21.80 -10.25 8.44
C ILE A 6 -20.34 -9.97 8.86
N ASP A 7 -19.55 -11.02 9.10
CA ASP A 7 -18.18 -10.90 9.65
C ASP A 7 -17.15 -10.34 8.66
N ALA A 8 -17.31 -10.60 7.36
CA ALA A 8 -16.31 -10.22 6.34
C ALA A 8 -16.27 -8.70 6.11
N HIS A 9 -17.43 -8.05 6.03
CA HIS A 9 -17.49 -6.60 5.82
C HIS A 9 -16.98 -5.81 7.03
N GLU A 10 -17.27 -6.30 8.23
CA GLU A 10 -16.75 -5.73 9.47
C GLU A 10 -15.22 -5.91 9.60
N ALA A 11 -14.71 -7.09 9.25
CA ALA A 11 -13.27 -7.34 9.20
C ALA A 11 -12.54 -6.42 8.20
N ILE A 12 -13.14 -6.17 7.03
CA ILE A 12 -12.60 -5.23 6.03
C ILE A 12 -12.59 -3.79 6.58
N LYS A 13 -13.68 -3.34 7.23
CA LYS A 13 -13.73 -2.03 7.88
C LYS A 13 -12.64 -1.89 8.94
N LYS A 14 -12.51 -2.87 9.83
CA LYS A 14 -11.48 -2.91 10.87
C LYS A 14 -10.07 -2.89 10.29
N LYS A 15 -9.83 -3.58 9.17
CA LYS A 15 -8.56 -3.53 8.44
C LYS A 15 -8.25 -2.11 7.95
N PHE A 16 -9.22 -1.41 7.39
CA PHE A 16 -9.02 -0.07 6.83
C PHE A 16 -8.95 1.05 7.86
N GLN A 17 -9.33 0.81 9.11
CA GLN A 17 -9.06 1.73 10.23
C GLN A 17 -7.58 1.79 10.63
N GLN A 18 -6.73 0.88 10.13
CA GLN A 18 -5.31 0.87 10.45
C GLN A 18 -4.63 2.15 9.96
N ARG A 19 -3.81 2.76 10.81
CA ARG A 19 -3.09 4.02 10.56
C ARG A 19 -2.38 4.09 9.20
N LYS A 20 -1.86 2.97 8.71
CA LYS A 20 -1.16 2.89 7.42
C LYS A 20 -1.98 3.35 6.22
N TYR A 21 -3.31 3.20 6.26
CA TYR A 21 -4.23 3.62 5.19
C TYR A 21 -4.63 5.10 5.29
N HIS A 22 -4.29 5.76 6.41
CA HIS A 22 -4.57 7.17 6.65
C HIS A 22 -3.32 8.06 6.47
N LEU A 23 -2.27 7.53 5.83
CA LEU A 23 -1.04 8.27 5.54
C LEU A 23 -1.11 8.96 4.18
N PRO A 24 -0.58 10.19 4.06
CA PRO A 24 -0.60 10.96 2.82
C PRO A 24 0.30 10.34 1.75
N VAL A 25 -0.17 10.36 0.51
CA VAL A 25 0.51 9.75 -0.65
C VAL A 25 0.49 10.66 -1.87
N ILE A 26 1.40 10.42 -2.80
CA ILE A 26 1.46 11.05 -4.11
C ILE A 26 1.24 9.96 -5.16
N GLY A 27 0.28 10.18 -6.05
CA GLY A 27 0.06 9.35 -7.23
C GLY A 27 0.65 10.05 -8.45
N HIS A 28 1.59 9.40 -9.14
CA HIS A 28 2.12 9.87 -10.42
C HIS A 28 1.35 9.22 -11.56
N PHE A 29 0.43 9.98 -12.12
CA PHE A 29 -0.33 9.64 -13.32
C PHE A 29 0.47 10.01 -14.57
N ALA A 30 -0.06 9.66 -15.74
CA ALA A 30 0.64 9.90 -17.01
C ALA A 30 0.88 11.39 -17.30
N ASP A 31 -0.05 12.25 -16.88
CA ASP A 31 -0.07 13.68 -17.14
C ASP A 31 0.45 14.53 -15.98
N LYS A 32 0.24 14.07 -14.73
CA LYS A 32 0.56 14.85 -13.54
C LYS A 32 0.76 14.01 -12.29
N SER A 33 1.35 14.64 -11.28
CA SER A 33 1.43 14.11 -9.93
C SER A 33 0.39 14.79 -9.04
N ILE A 34 -0.39 14.00 -8.29
CA ILE A 34 -1.43 14.52 -7.38
C ILE A 34 -1.12 14.04 -5.97
N ARG A 35 -1.12 14.97 -5.01
CA ARG A 35 -1.04 14.67 -3.58
C ARG A 35 -2.42 14.38 -3.03
N PHE A 36 -2.54 13.31 -2.25
CA PHE A 36 -3.70 12.95 -1.46
C PHE A 36 -3.34 12.98 0.03
N ASN A 37 -4.27 13.38 0.89
CA ASN A 37 -4.06 13.43 2.34
C ASN A 37 -4.05 12.03 2.96
N SER A 38 -4.60 11.01 2.26
CA SER A 38 -4.53 9.62 2.69
C SER A 38 -4.63 8.61 1.54
N ILE A 39 -4.21 7.35 1.78
CA ILE A 39 -4.51 6.22 0.88
C ILE A 39 -6.02 6.04 0.72
N MET A 40 -6.81 6.20 1.80
CA MET A 40 -8.26 6.09 1.72
C MET A 40 -8.89 7.16 0.80
N GLU A 41 -8.38 8.39 0.84
CA GLU A 41 -8.81 9.44 -0.08
C GLU A 41 -8.42 9.11 -1.53
N ALA A 42 -7.16 8.70 -1.76
CA ALA A 42 -6.69 8.28 -3.06
C ALA A 42 -7.55 7.13 -3.63
N SER A 43 -7.92 6.16 -2.79
CA SER A 43 -8.78 5.04 -3.16
C SER A 43 -10.17 5.49 -3.60
N LYS A 44 -10.79 6.42 -2.87
CA LYS A 44 -12.11 6.99 -3.21
C LYS A 44 -12.09 7.72 -4.55
N VAL A 45 -11.02 8.48 -4.83
CA VAL A 45 -10.89 9.26 -6.07
C VAL A 45 -10.57 8.38 -7.28
N THR A 46 -9.70 7.37 -7.10
CA THR A 46 -9.18 6.56 -8.22
C THR A 46 -9.92 5.24 -8.42
N GLY A 47 -10.73 4.80 -7.46
CA GLY A 47 -11.34 3.47 -7.45
C GLY A 47 -10.32 2.32 -7.29
N ILE A 48 -9.07 2.63 -6.92
CA ILE A 48 -8.03 1.62 -6.66
C ILE A 48 -8.17 1.15 -5.22
N TYR A 49 -8.05 -0.16 -4.99
CA TYR A 49 -8.17 -0.72 -3.66
C TYR A 49 -7.06 -0.22 -2.72
N PRO A 50 -7.33 0.15 -1.45
CA PRO A 50 -6.33 0.73 -0.55
C PRO A 50 -5.10 -0.16 -0.34
N THR A 51 -5.29 -1.48 -0.41
CA THR A 51 -4.20 -2.46 -0.28
C THR A 51 -3.21 -2.35 -1.45
N LEU A 52 -3.67 -2.14 -2.68
CA LEU A 52 -2.79 -2.02 -3.85
C LEU A 52 -1.97 -0.73 -3.82
N ILE A 53 -2.60 0.38 -3.42
CA ILE A 53 -1.89 1.67 -3.24
C ILE A 53 -0.80 1.50 -2.17
N PHE A 54 -1.12 0.86 -1.04
CA PHE A 54 -0.17 0.57 0.02
C PHE A 54 1.02 -0.27 -0.48
N GLU A 55 0.75 -1.36 -1.20
CA GLU A 55 1.78 -2.26 -1.73
C GLU A 55 2.69 -1.56 -2.75
N ALA A 56 2.14 -0.65 -3.56
CA ALA A 56 2.91 0.17 -4.48
C ALA A 56 3.82 1.16 -3.72
N CYS A 57 3.29 1.86 -2.70
CA CYS A 57 4.08 2.81 -1.90
C CYS A 57 5.29 2.18 -1.19
N ILE A 58 5.21 0.90 -0.82
CA ILE A 58 6.31 0.18 -0.17
C ILE A 58 7.23 -0.54 -1.16
N GLY A 59 6.93 -0.48 -2.47
CA GLY A 59 7.71 -1.14 -3.51
C GLY A 59 7.50 -2.65 -3.62
N LYS A 60 6.42 -3.21 -3.04
CA LYS A 60 6.06 -4.62 -3.23
C LYS A 60 5.58 -4.89 -4.66
N ILE A 61 4.84 -3.94 -5.22
CA ILE A 61 4.43 -3.95 -6.63
C ILE A 61 4.92 -2.67 -7.30
N TYR A 62 5.22 -2.74 -8.59
CA TYR A 62 5.78 -1.60 -9.32
C TYR A 62 4.75 -0.47 -9.52
N LYS A 63 3.50 -0.80 -9.87
CA LYS A 63 2.41 0.15 -10.10
C LYS A 63 1.09 -0.41 -9.61
N ALA A 64 0.15 0.47 -9.26
CA ALA A 64 -1.26 0.12 -9.05
C ALA A 64 -2.11 0.82 -10.11
N LYS A 65 -2.78 0.04 -10.99
CA LYS A 65 -3.53 0.52 -12.18
C LYS A 65 -2.77 1.61 -12.95
N ASN A 66 -1.58 1.28 -13.48
CA ASN A 66 -0.72 2.18 -14.26
C ASN A 66 -0.24 3.45 -13.56
N THR A 67 -0.49 3.59 -12.26
CA THR A 67 -0.09 4.75 -11.46
C THR A 67 1.03 4.33 -10.52
N HIS A 68 2.09 5.14 -10.46
CA HIS A 68 3.13 4.99 -9.44
C HIS A 68 2.71 5.69 -8.16
N TRP A 69 3.01 5.08 -7.02
CA TRP A 69 2.58 5.60 -5.72
C TRP A 69 3.77 5.74 -4.78
N GLU A 70 3.84 6.86 -4.08
CA GLU A 70 4.81 7.10 -3.03
C GLU A 70 4.16 7.75 -1.81
N TYR A 71 4.74 7.54 -0.63
CA TYR A 71 4.35 8.33 0.54
C TYR A 71 4.90 9.74 0.45
N VAL A 72 4.14 10.72 0.91
CA VAL A 72 4.68 12.08 1.10
C VAL A 72 5.84 11.99 2.11
N LYS A 73 7.01 12.53 1.72
CA LYS A 73 8.24 12.44 2.51
C LYS A 73 8.00 12.93 3.95
N GLY A 74 8.34 12.08 4.91
CA GLY A 74 8.22 12.31 6.34
C GLY A 74 8.75 11.12 7.14
N ASN A 75 8.78 11.20 8.47
CA ASN A 75 9.43 10.17 9.31
C ASN A 75 8.84 8.75 9.09
N HIS A 76 7.57 8.67 8.67
CA HIS A 76 6.88 7.41 8.40
C HIS A 76 7.39 6.73 7.11
N TYR A 77 7.73 7.51 6.08
CA TYR A 77 8.34 7.00 4.84
C TYR A 77 9.63 6.23 5.14
N LEU A 78 10.49 6.78 6.01
CA LEU A 78 11.75 6.17 6.39
C LEU A 78 11.54 4.84 7.12
N LYS A 79 10.59 4.78 8.06
CA LYS A 79 10.31 3.56 8.82
C LYS A 79 9.77 2.43 7.95
N TYR A 80 8.80 2.70 7.06
CA TYR A 80 8.25 1.68 6.17
C TYR A 80 9.24 1.24 5.10
N LYS A 81 9.98 2.18 4.52
CA LYS A 81 11.04 1.87 3.55
C LYS A 81 12.13 1.02 4.18
N ALA A 82 12.60 1.36 5.38
CA ALA A 82 13.62 0.56 6.09
C ALA A 82 13.12 -0.83 6.48
N PHE A 83 11.88 -0.95 6.99
CA PHE A 83 11.28 -2.25 7.30
C PHE A 83 11.20 -3.15 6.06
N TYR A 84 10.72 -2.60 4.93
CA TYR A 84 10.53 -3.39 3.73
C TYR A 84 11.83 -3.68 2.98
N ILE A 85 12.80 -2.75 2.94
CA ILE A 85 14.15 -3.03 2.42
C ILE A 85 14.78 -4.19 3.18
N ARG A 86 14.72 -4.19 4.52
CA ARG A 86 15.20 -5.33 5.33
C ARG A 86 14.45 -6.62 5.06
N THR A 87 13.14 -6.53 4.82
CA THR A 87 12.32 -7.70 4.49
C THR A 87 12.67 -8.23 3.09
N GLN A 88 12.93 -7.36 2.12
CA GLN A 88 13.41 -7.72 0.79
C GLN A 88 14.81 -8.32 0.83
N GLU A 89 15.73 -7.79 1.64
CA GLU A 89 17.05 -8.40 1.90
C GLU A 89 16.90 -9.81 2.51
N SER A 90 15.94 -10.02 3.41
CA SER A 90 15.66 -11.36 3.96
C SER A 90 14.99 -12.30 2.95
N TYR A 91 14.17 -11.78 2.04
CA TYR A 91 13.50 -12.55 0.98
C TYR A 91 14.47 -12.93 -0.15
N THR A 92 15.44 -12.05 -0.45
CA THR A 92 16.49 -12.29 -1.45
C THR A 92 17.63 -13.16 -0.94
N ARG A 93 17.67 -13.51 0.35
CA ARG A 93 18.67 -14.41 0.96
C ARG A 93 18.14 -15.80 1.34
N VAL A 94 17.21 -16.34 0.56
CA VAL A 94 16.96 -17.78 0.50
C VAL A 94 16.87 -18.21 -0.97
N GLY A 95 18.04 -18.23 -1.60
CA GLY A 95 18.19 -18.59 -3.01
C GLY A 95 19.64 -18.93 -3.29
N GLY A 96 20.21 -19.85 -2.51
CA GLY A 96 21.37 -20.60 -2.96
C GLY A 96 21.00 -21.28 -4.26
N PHE A 97 21.55 -20.77 -5.36
CA PHE A 97 21.55 -21.46 -6.64
C PHE A 97 22.60 -22.57 -6.49
N ASN A 98 22.16 -23.77 -6.12
CA ASN A 98 22.97 -24.98 -6.34
C ASN A 98 22.92 -25.27 -7.84
N GLY A 99 23.91 -24.74 -8.55
CA GLY A 99 24.40 -25.34 -9.80
C GLY A 99 25.50 -26.33 -9.50
#